data_AF-A0A4Q4KK03-F1
#
_entry.id   AF-A0A4Q4KK03-F1
#
_cell.length_a   1.000
_cell.length_b   1.000
_cell.length_c   1.000
_cell.angle_alpha   90.00
_cell.angle_beta   90.00
_cell.angle_gamma   90.00
#
_symmetry.space_group_name_H-M   'P 1'
#
loop_
_entity.id
_entity.type
_entity.pdbx_description
1 polymer ?
#
loop_
_entity_poly.entity_id
_entity_poly.type
_entity_poly.pdbx_seq_one_letter_code
_entity_poly.pdbx_strand_id
1 'polypeptide(L)'
;MVLLVIDIKQAIANIAWITLFISLFLIAYRILVRRMKSGQIEKKLYLTLHPIEKDPALGVVPIFMEMNTPMNVEVSVFSTDDSIHKVIEHKTYKKGGNIIQFDTRNFENGFYFYQAKTENQKTRKLIEIRN
;
A
#
# COMPACT_ATOMS: atom_id res chain seq x y z
N MET A 1 -16.98 -50.19 42.66
CA MET A 1 -18.16 -49.67 41.95
C MET A 1 -18.39 -48.24 42.43
N VAL A 2 -17.70 -47.27 41.80
CA VAL A 2 -17.77 -45.85 42.17
C VAL A 2 -18.86 -45.23 41.32
N LEU A 3 -20.07 -45.17 41.88
CA LEU A 3 -21.18 -44.46 41.26
C LEU A 3 -20.87 -42.96 41.36
N LEU A 4 -20.56 -42.40 40.20
CA LEU A 4 -20.57 -40.98 39.88
C LEU A 4 -21.88 -40.35 40.37
N VAL A 5 -21.89 -39.84 41.60
CA VAL A 5 -22.83 -38.80 42.00
C VAL A 5 -22.32 -37.52 41.36
N ILE A 6 -22.58 -37.38 40.06
CA ILE A 6 -22.43 -36.08 39.39
C ILE A 6 -23.51 -35.22 40.02
N ASP A 7 -23.08 -34.25 40.83
CA ASP A 7 -23.96 -33.25 41.38
C ASP A 7 -24.53 -32.45 40.19
N ILE A 8 -25.76 -32.75 39.78
CA ILE A 8 -26.38 -32.25 38.55
C ILE A 8 -26.34 -30.72 38.52
N LYS A 9 -26.44 -30.08 39.69
CA LYS A 9 -26.31 -28.64 39.89
C LYS A 9 -24.93 -28.13 39.47
N GLN A 10 -23.87 -28.85 39.85
CA GLN A 10 -22.49 -28.49 39.52
C GLN A 10 -22.18 -28.73 38.04
N ALA A 11 -22.73 -29.80 37.44
CA ALA A 11 -22.61 -30.06 36.01
C ALA A 11 -23.27 -28.94 35.16
N ILE A 12 -24.49 -28.53 35.51
CA ILE A 12 -25.20 -27.44 34.82
C ILE A 12 -24.45 -26.12 34.96
N ALA A 13 -23.96 -25.79 36.16
CA ALA A 13 -23.19 -24.58 36.40
C ALA A 13 -21.89 -24.55 35.56
N ASN A 14 -21.17 -25.68 35.47
CA ASN A 14 -19.95 -25.77 34.68
C ASN A 14 -20.23 -25.58 33.18
N ILE A 15 -21.28 -26.20 32.65
CA ILE A 15 -21.66 -26.04 31.23
C ILE A 15 -22.04 -24.59 30.93
N ALA A 16 -22.77 -23.93 31.83
CA ALA A 16 -23.14 -22.51 31.70
C ALA A 16 -21.91 -21.60 31.69
N TRP A 17 -20.93 -21.84 32.57
CA TRP A 17 -19.67 -21.10 32.59
C TRP A 17 -18.84 -21.28 31.32
N ILE A 18 -18.77 -22.51 30.80
CA ILE A 18 -18.04 -22.81 29.55
C ILE A 18 -18.69 -22.09 28.37
N THR A 19 -20.01 -22.16 28.23
CA THR A 19 -20.75 -21.49 27.14
C THR A 19 -20.66 -19.97 27.24
N LEU A 20 -20.70 -19.41 28.44
CA LEU A 20 -20.49 -17.99 28.68
C LEU A 20 -19.07 -17.55 28.28
N PHE A 21 -18.06 -18.33 28.66
CA PHE A 21 -16.67 -18.05 28.32
C PHE A 21 -16.42 -18.08 26.81
N ILE A 22 -16.95 -19.09 26.11
CA ILE A 22 -16.87 -19.20 24.65
C ILE A 22 -17.53 -17.99 23.97
N SER A 23 -18.70 -17.58 24.47
CA SER A 23 -19.42 -16.41 23.93
C SER A 23 -18.62 -15.12 24.11
N LEU A 24 -18.04 -14.92 25.30
CA LEU A 24 -17.20 -13.77 25.61
C LEU A 24 -15.95 -13.76 24.72
N PHE A 25 -15.32 -14.92 24.53
CA PHE A 25 -14.14 -15.09 23.70
C PHE A 25 -14.44 -14.74 22.23
N LEU A 26 -15.57 -15.17 21.69
CA LEU A 26 -15.98 -14.83 20.32
C LEU A 26 -16.22 -13.32 20.14
N ILE A 27 -16.82 -12.66 21.12
CA ILE A 27 -17.02 -11.20 21.09
C ILE A 27 -15.67 -10.48 21.15
N ALA A 28 -14.80 -10.88 22.08
CA ALA A 28 -13.46 -10.32 22.23
C ALA A 28 -12.63 -10.47 20.94
N TYR A 29 -12.65 -11.67 20.34
CA TYR A 29 -12.00 -11.94 19.05
C TYR A 29 -12.52 -11.01 17.95
N ARG A 30 -13.84 -10.85 17.83
CA ARG A 30 -14.44 -9.99 16.80
C ARG A 30 -14.05 -8.52 16.97
N ILE A 31 -13.99 -8.04 18.22
CA ILE A 31 -13.55 -6.67 18.53
C ILE A 31 -12.07 -6.50 18.20
N LEU A 32 -11.23 -7.47 18.54
CA LEU A 32 -9.79 -7.45 18.28
C LEU A 32 -9.50 -7.38 16.77
N VAL A 33 -10.16 -8.23 15.97
CA VAL A 33 -10.04 -8.20 14.51
C VAL A 33 -10.53 -6.87 13.93
N ARG A 34 -11.62 -6.30 14.46
CA ARG A 34 -12.13 -5.01 14.00
C ARG A 34 -11.14 -3.87 14.31
N ARG A 35 -10.50 -3.89 15.47
CA ARG A 35 -9.50 -2.89 15.86
C ARG A 35 -8.25 -2.99 14.99
N MET A 36 -7.82 -4.20 14.61
CA MET A 36 -6.69 -4.41 13.70
C MET A 36 -6.97 -3.96 12.26
N LYS A 37 -8.24 -3.98 11.81
CA LYS A 37 -8.63 -3.47 10.48
C LYS A 37 -8.54 -1.94 10.35
N SER A 38 -8.39 -1.20 11.46
CA SER A 38 -8.30 0.26 11.45
C SER A 38 -7.02 0.82 10.83
N GLY A 39 -6.05 -0.04 10.47
CA GLY A 39 -4.83 0.35 9.77
C GLY A 39 -4.85 0.15 8.25
N GLN A 40 -5.97 -0.28 7.67
CA GLN A 40 -6.07 -0.40 6.21
C GLN A 40 -6.20 1.00 5.60
N ILE A 41 -5.05 1.57 5.22
CA ILE A 41 -4.93 2.77 4.40
C ILE A 41 -5.91 2.63 3.24
N GLU A 42 -6.86 3.57 3.14
CA GLU A 42 -7.96 3.48 2.20
C GLU A 42 -7.39 3.33 0.79
N LYS A 43 -7.77 2.25 0.09
CA LYS A 43 -7.30 2.00 -1.27
C LYS A 43 -7.61 3.13 -2.26
N LYS A 44 -8.57 4.00 -1.90
CA LYS A 44 -8.96 5.20 -2.63
C LYS A 44 -7.88 6.29 -2.65
N LEU A 45 -6.94 6.26 -1.70
CA LEU A 45 -5.82 7.21 -1.60
C LEU A 45 -4.58 6.73 -2.37
N TYR A 46 -4.65 5.58 -3.06
CA TYR A 46 -3.53 5.09 -3.85
C TYR A 46 -3.49 5.72 -5.25
N LEU A 47 -2.26 5.98 -5.67
CA LEU A 47 -1.87 6.39 -7.01
C LEU A 47 -1.33 5.18 -7.76
N THR A 48 -1.82 4.99 -8.98
CA THR A 48 -1.33 3.97 -9.91
C THR A 48 -0.29 4.60 -10.82
N LEU A 49 0.95 4.14 -10.72
CA LEU A 49 2.04 4.54 -11.59
C LEU A 49 2.15 3.54 -12.74
N HIS A 50 1.92 3.99 -13.97
CA HIS A 50 1.98 3.12 -15.15
C HIS A 50 3.44 2.94 -15.63
N PRO A 51 3.77 1.79 -16.25
CA PRO A 51 5.05 1.63 -16.91
C PRO A 51 5.14 2.62 -18.08
N ILE A 52 6.36 3.06 -18.38
CA ILE A 52 6.59 3.95 -19.53
C ILE A 52 6.48 3.10 -20.80
N GLU A 53 5.77 3.63 -21.81
CA GLU A 53 5.49 2.88 -23.04
C GLU A 53 6.74 2.67 -23.91
N LYS A 54 7.74 3.56 -23.78
CA LYS A 54 8.97 3.55 -24.55
C LYS A 54 10.12 3.03 -23.68
N ASP A 55 10.43 1.74 -23.84
CA ASP A 55 11.51 1.04 -23.15
C ASP A 55 12.44 0.39 -24.20
N PRO A 56 13.71 0.82 -24.35
CA PRO A 56 14.40 1.82 -23.54
C PRO A 56 13.95 3.25 -23.82
N ALA A 57 13.95 4.07 -22.77
CA ALA A 57 13.52 5.46 -22.83
C ALA A 57 14.57 6.34 -23.50
N LEU A 58 14.13 7.10 -24.51
CA LEU A 58 14.98 7.97 -25.32
C LEU A 58 14.27 9.29 -25.60
N GLY A 59 14.89 10.40 -25.18
CA GLY A 59 14.41 11.76 -25.37
C GLY A 59 13.40 12.17 -24.30
N VAL A 60 12.20 12.59 -24.72
CA VAL A 60 11.11 12.94 -23.80
C VAL A 60 10.15 11.77 -23.73
N VAL A 61 10.02 11.16 -22.55
CA VAL A 61 9.09 10.05 -22.31
C VAL A 61 7.94 10.48 -21.40
N PRO A 62 6.69 10.13 -21.73
CA PRO A 62 5.55 10.42 -20.87
C PRO A 62 5.46 9.40 -19.73
N ILE A 63 5.42 9.90 -18.50
CA ILE A 63 5.08 9.12 -17.30
C ILE A 63 3.59 9.32 -17.03
N PHE A 64 2.83 8.23 -17.11
CA PHE A 64 1.40 8.26 -16.83
C PHE A 64 1.09 7.84 -15.39
N MET A 65 0.29 8.65 -14.71
CA MET A 65 -0.16 8.41 -13.33
C MET A 65 -1.67 8.56 -13.25
N GLU A 66 -2.33 7.61 -12.61
CA GLU A 66 -3.76 7.67 -12.36
C GLU A 66 -4.03 7.77 -10.86
N MET A 67 -4.93 8.68 -10.46
CA MET A 67 -5.30 8.85 -9.07
C MET A 67 -6.80 9.06 -8.89
N ASN A 68 -7.35 8.49 -7.83
CA ASN A 68 -8.78 8.55 -7.54
C ASN A 68 -9.20 9.83 -6.78
N THR A 69 -8.25 10.51 -6.16
CA THR A 69 -8.45 11.76 -5.40
C THR A 69 -7.34 12.75 -5.75
N PRO A 70 -7.63 14.06 -5.73
CA PRO A 70 -6.57 15.06 -5.87
C PRO A 70 -5.61 14.93 -4.69
N MET A 71 -4.30 14.84 -4.97
CA MET A 71 -3.28 14.65 -3.96
C MET A 71 -1.96 15.31 -4.40
N ASN A 72 -1.13 15.64 -3.41
CA ASN A 72 0.21 16.16 -3.66
C ASN A 72 1.16 15.00 -3.99
N VAL A 73 1.79 15.06 -5.16
CA VAL A 73 2.67 14.01 -5.66
C VAL A 73 4.04 14.61 -5.94
N GLU A 74 5.06 13.99 -5.36
CA GLU A 74 6.46 14.24 -5.62
C GLU A 74 6.97 13.14 -6.57
N VAL A 75 7.31 13.53 -7.79
CA VAL A 75 7.89 12.62 -8.78
C VAL A 75 9.40 12.83 -8.83
N SER A 76 10.13 11.76 -8.55
CA SER A 76 11.58 11.73 -8.42
C SER A 76 12.17 10.61 -9.25
N VAL A 77 13.38 10.82 -9.75
CA VAL A 77 14.18 9.79 -10.41
C VAL A 77 15.46 9.61 -9.64
N PHE A 78 15.83 8.36 -9.42
CA PHE A 78 17.10 8.01 -8.81
C PHE A 78 17.77 6.85 -9.54
N SER A 79 19.08 6.78 -9.42
CA SER A 79 19.87 5.69 -10.00
C SER A 79 19.81 4.44 -9.12
N THR A 80 20.16 3.28 -9.70
CA THR A 80 20.17 1.98 -8.99
C THR A 80 21.17 1.93 -7.84
N ASP A 81 22.21 2.76 -7.88
CA ASP A 81 23.25 2.92 -6.86
C ASP A 81 22.95 4.06 -5.85
N ASP A 82 21.74 4.64 -5.89
CA ASP A 82 21.31 5.78 -5.07
C ASP A 82 22.20 7.05 -5.18
N SER A 83 23.14 7.09 -6.15
CA SER A 83 24.08 8.22 -6.30
C SER A 83 23.43 9.48 -6.88
N ILE A 84 22.40 9.29 -7.71
CA ILE A 84 21.62 10.36 -8.35
C ILE A 84 20.24 10.36 -7.71
N HIS A 85 19.80 11.50 -7.18
CA HIS A 85 18.42 11.73 -6.77
C HIS A 85 17.96 13.09 -7.29
N LYS A 86 17.03 13.09 -8.25
CA LYS A 86 16.51 14.30 -8.89
C LYS A 86 15.00 14.34 -8.79
N VAL A 87 14.47 15.37 -8.16
CA VAL A 87 13.03 15.66 -8.14
C VAL A 87 12.67 16.30 -9.47
N ILE A 88 11.78 15.66 -10.24
CA ILE A 88 11.32 16.15 -11.53
C ILE A 88 10.24 17.21 -11.31
N GLU A 89 9.25 16.87 -10.48
CA GLU A 89 8.11 17.73 -10.24
C GLU A 89 7.49 17.44 -8.87
N HIS A 90 7.06 18.49 -8.17
CA HIS A 90 6.29 18.39 -6.93
C HIS A 90 5.09 19.31 -7.03
N LYS A 91 3.91 18.72 -7.27
CA LYS A 91 2.66 19.48 -7.37
C LYS A 91 1.45 18.66 -6.96
N THR A 92 0.35 19.39 -6.75
CA THR A 92 -0.97 18.78 -6.56
C THR A 92 -1.58 18.45 -7.91
N TYR A 93 -1.91 17.19 -8.11
CA TYR A 93 -2.57 16.71 -9.33
C TYR A 93 -4.07 16.52 -9.09
N LYS A 94 -4.86 16.60 -10.17
CA LYS A 94 -6.30 16.38 -10.12
C LYS A 94 -6.61 14.89 -10.19
N LYS A 95 -7.81 14.52 -9.74
CA LYS A 95 -8.38 13.19 -9.94
C LYS A 95 -8.35 12.83 -11.44
N GLY A 96 -7.97 11.59 -11.75
CA GLY A 96 -7.90 11.02 -13.10
C GLY A 96 -6.46 10.74 -13.55
N GLY A 97 -6.30 10.60 -14.86
CA GLY A 97 -5.01 10.40 -15.52
C GLY A 97 -4.25 11.72 -15.66
N ASN A 98 -2.98 11.72 -15.24
CA ASN A 98 -2.06 12.84 -15.35
C ASN A 98 -0.78 12.36 -16.03
N ILE A 99 -0.26 13.16 -16.97
CA ILE A 99 0.96 12.85 -17.71
C ILE A 99 2.05 13.85 -17.30
N ILE A 100 3.24 13.33 -17.01
CA ILE A 100 4.45 14.13 -16.81
C ILE A 100 5.40 13.83 -17.95
N GLN A 101 5.98 14.86 -18.53
CA GLN A 101 7.03 14.70 -19.52
C GLN A 101 8.39 14.62 -18.82
N PHE A 102 9.04 13.47 -18.93
CA PHE A 102 10.38 13.23 -18.37
C PHE A 102 11.42 13.30 -19.48
N ASP A 103 12.37 14.22 -19.37
CA ASP A 103 13.46 14.37 -20.35
C ASP A 103 14.69 13.55 -19.91
N THR A 104 14.93 12.44 -20.62
CA THR A 104 16.05 11.52 -20.37
C THR A 104 17.39 12.06 -20.84
N ARG A 105 17.42 13.15 -21.65
CA ARG A 105 18.66 13.72 -22.20
C ARG A 105 19.63 14.25 -21.15
N ASN A 106 19.14 14.51 -19.95
CA ASN A 106 19.95 14.99 -18.82
C ASN A 106 20.53 13.84 -17.96
N PHE A 107 20.36 12.59 -18.39
CA PHE A 107 20.78 11.40 -17.67
C PHE A 107 21.71 10.57 -18.55
N GLU A 108 22.66 9.88 -17.92
CA GLU A 108 23.53 8.94 -18.62
C GLU A 108 22.77 7.66 -18.99
N ASN A 109 23.35 6.86 -19.87
CA ASN A 109 22.75 5.60 -20.27
C ASN A 109 22.87 4.59 -19.14
N GLY A 110 21.74 4.01 -18.70
CA GLY A 110 21.72 3.11 -17.56
C GLY A 110 20.33 2.84 -17.01
N PHE A 111 20.30 2.12 -15.89
CA PHE A 111 19.07 1.78 -15.18
C PHE A 111 18.75 2.80 -14.10
N TYR A 112 17.54 3.33 -14.14
CA TYR A 112 17.02 4.28 -13.17
C TYR A 112 15.69 3.79 -12.60
N PHE A 113 15.37 4.28 -11.41
CA PHE A 113 14.05 4.16 -10.83
C PHE A 113 13.36 5.51 -10.89
N TYR A 114 12.13 5.53 -11.40
CA TYR A 114 11.24 6.65 -11.23
C TYR A 114 10.22 6.32 -10.14
N GLN A 115 9.97 7.30 -9.28
CA GLN A 115 9.13 7.16 -8.10
C GLN A 115 8.10 8.26 -8.05
N ALA A 116 6.85 7.86 -7.80
CA ALA A 116 5.79 8.75 -7.36
C ALA A 116 5.58 8.57 -5.86
N LYS A 117 5.76 9.65 -5.10
CA LYS A 117 5.61 9.68 -3.65
C LYS A 117 4.49 10.63 -3.28
N THR A 118 3.59 10.14 -2.44
CA THR A 118 2.50 10.89 -1.81
C THR A 118 2.67 10.77 -0.29
N GLU A 119 1.83 11.45 0.48
CA GLU A 119 1.85 11.34 1.95
C GLU A 119 1.61 9.90 2.42
N ASN A 120 0.81 9.14 1.67
CA ASN A 120 0.33 7.82 2.08
C ASN A 120 0.95 6.65 1.31
N GLN A 121 1.69 6.92 0.22
CA GLN A 121 2.22 5.88 -0.65
C GLN A 121 3.55 6.29 -1.29
N LYS A 122 4.41 5.30 -1.49
CA LYS A 122 5.57 5.39 -2.39
C LYS A 122 5.48 4.26 -3.41
N THR A 123 5.46 4.60 -4.69
CA THR A 123 5.48 3.62 -5.79
C THR A 123 6.67 3.90 -6.68
N ARG A 124 7.41 2.84 -7.03
CA ARG A 124 8.64 2.89 -7.81
C ARG A 124 8.53 1.96 -9.00
N LYS A 125 9.14 2.35 -10.13
CA LYS A 125 9.28 1.50 -11.31
C LYS A 125 10.66 1.69 -11.93
N LEU A 126 11.20 0.61 -12.48
CA LEU A 126 12.47 0.60 -13.18
C LEU A 126 12.26 1.12 -14.61
N ILE A 127 13.24 1.86 -15.12
CA ILE A 127 13.34 2.31 -16.50
C ILE A 127 14.78 2.16 -16.96
N GLU A 128 14.99 1.70 -18.18
CA GLU A 128 16.29 1.77 -18.86
C GLU A 128 16.34 3.05 -19.70
N ILE A 129 17.32 3.92 -19.46
CA ILE A 129 17.58 5.10 -20.28
C ILE A 129 18.68 4.75 -21.27
N ARG A 130 18.40 4.98 -22.56
CA ARG A 130 19.36 4.80 -23.64
C ARG A 130 19.24 5.96 -24.62
N ASN A 131 20.05 6.98 -24.41
CA ASN A 131 20.24 8.13 -25.30
C ASN A 131 21.23 7.82 -26.42
#